data_AF-A0A0G1C9F6-F1
#
_entry.id   AF-A0A0G1C9F6-F1
#
_cell.length_a   1.000
_cell.length_b   1.000
_cell.length_c   1.000
_cell.angle_alpha   90.00
_cell.angle_beta   90.00
_cell.angle_gamma   90.00
#
_symmetry.space_group_name_H-M   'P 1'
#
loop_
_entity.id
_entity.type
_entity.pdbx_description
1 polymer ?
#
loop_
_entity_poly.entity_id
_entity_poly.type
_entity_poly.pdbx_seq_one_letter_code
_entity_poly.pdbx_strand_id
1 'polypeptide(L)'
;MNNNFKRKLTDFEIQGIREWMEGASQDRKPSIRTIAKRLGVNRPTVIKALGGWEGIQRNRPQVEKKQRIIDRNISSPVRIEPMTTEIPDDLKI
;
A
#
# COMPACT_ATOMS: atom_id res chain seq x y z
N MET A 1 -2.63 -10.67 -18.60
CA MET A 1 -1.66 -11.52 -17.87
C MET A 1 -1.88 -11.32 -16.38
N ASN A 2 -2.19 -12.26 -15.49
CA ASN A 2 -2.48 -13.69 -15.55
C ASN A 2 -3.50 -13.98 -14.42
N ASN A 3 -4.55 -14.76 -14.72
CA ASN A 3 -5.64 -15.13 -13.82
C ASN A 3 -5.21 -16.18 -12.76
N ASN A 4 -4.19 -15.87 -11.95
CA ASN A 4 -3.70 -16.76 -10.89
C ASN A 4 -4.27 -16.43 -9.50
N PHE A 5 -5.42 -15.75 -9.42
CA PHE A 5 -6.08 -15.40 -8.15
C PHE A 5 -6.50 -16.59 -7.30
N LYS A 6 -6.49 -17.81 -7.84
CA LYS A 6 -6.94 -19.05 -7.16
C LYS A 6 -5.87 -20.14 -7.06
N ARG A 7 -4.62 -19.87 -7.46
CA ARG A 7 -3.55 -20.88 -7.31
C ARG A 7 -3.35 -21.15 -5.81
N LYS A 8 -3.52 -22.42 -5.41
CA LYS A 8 -3.16 -22.91 -4.08
C LYS A 8 -1.69 -23.31 -4.08
N LEU A 9 -1.00 -23.06 -2.97
CA LEU A 9 0.36 -23.53 -2.76
C LEU A 9 0.32 -25.03 -2.47
N THR A 10 1.29 -25.77 -3.01
CA THR A 10 1.45 -27.19 -2.70
C THR A 10 2.20 -27.38 -1.38
N ASP A 11 2.08 -28.54 -0.76
CA ASP A 11 2.77 -28.83 0.50
C ASP A 11 4.29 -28.71 0.37
N PHE A 12 4.85 -29.09 -0.79
CA PHE A 12 6.27 -28.91 -1.11
C PHE A 12 6.69 -27.43 -1.13
N GLU A 13 5.86 -26.55 -1.74
CA GLU A 13 6.13 -25.12 -1.75
C GLU A 13 6.03 -24.52 -0.34
N ILE A 14 5.06 -24.97 0.46
CA ILE A 14 4.89 -24.53 1.85
C ILE A 14 6.10 -24.93 2.70
N GLN A 15 6.55 -26.18 2.56
CA GLN A 15 7.72 -26.69 3.26
C GLN A 15 8.98 -25.92 2.88
N GLY A 16 9.20 -25.66 1.58
CA GLY A 16 10.33 -24.85 1.11
C GLY A 16 10.30 -23.41 1.62
N ILE A 17 9.11 -22.82 1.80
CA ILE A 17 8.99 -21.49 2.45
C ILE A 17 9.41 -21.57 3.92
N ARG A 18 8.95 -22.60 4.66
CA ARG A 18 9.29 -22.77 6.08
C ARG A 18 10.79 -22.93 6.28
N GLU A 19 11.41 -23.82 5.52
CA GLU A 19 12.87 -24.04 5.54
C GLU A 19 13.64 -22.76 5.21
N TRP A 20 13.15 -21.99 4.25
CA TRP A 20 13.78 -20.71 3.89
C TRP A 20 13.64 -19.65 5.00
N MET A 21 12.52 -19.63 5.72
CA MET A 21 12.32 -18.71 6.85
C MET A 21 13.11 -19.13 8.10
N GLU A 22 13.25 -20.44 8.34
CA GLU A 22 13.97 -21.00 9.48
C GLU A 22 15.48 -20.92 9.29
N GLY A 23 15.98 -21.18 8.07
CA GLY A 23 17.40 -21.10 7.74
C GLY A 23 17.96 -19.68 7.56
N ALA A 24 17.10 -18.66 7.53
CA ALA A 24 17.52 -17.27 7.38
C ALA A 24 17.78 -16.61 8.74
N SER A 25 18.94 -15.95 8.88
CA SER A 25 19.22 -15.04 10.00
C SER A 25 18.12 -13.98 10.13
N GLN A 26 17.82 -13.52 11.35
CA GLN A 26 16.70 -12.61 11.64
C GLN A 26 16.68 -11.36 10.74
N ASP A 27 17.86 -10.79 10.44
CA ASP A 27 17.99 -9.59 9.59
C ASP A 27 17.78 -9.86 8.10
N ARG A 28 17.83 -11.12 7.68
CA ARG A 28 17.71 -11.57 6.29
C ARG A 28 16.46 -12.40 6.03
N LYS A 29 15.52 -12.45 6.97
CA LYS A 29 14.27 -13.20 6.78
C LYS A 29 13.50 -12.63 5.58
N PRO A 30 13.10 -13.50 4.63
CA PRO A 30 12.38 -13.04 3.45
C PRO A 30 10.99 -12.51 3.84
N SER A 31 10.63 -11.34 3.32
CA SER A 31 9.28 -10.79 3.50
C SER A 31 8.23 -11.61 2.73
N ILE A 32 6.95 -11.56 3.15
CA ILE A 32 5.84 -12.17 2.36
C ILE A 32 5.83 -11.68 0.93
N ARG A 33 6.12 -10.38 0.71
CA ARG A 33 6.17 -9.80 -0.62
C ARG A 33 7.22 -10.51 -1.48
N THR A 34 8.38 -10.81 -0.90
CA THR A 34 9.47 -11.51 -1.59
C THR A 34 9.07 -12.94 -1.94
N ILE A 35 8.47 -13.66 -0.98
CA ILE A 35 7.99 -15.03 -1.17
C ILE A 35 6.90 -15.10 -2.24
N ALA A 36 5.91 -14.21 -2.16
CA ALA A 36 4.81 -14.12 -3.13
C ALA A 36 5.31 -13.84 -4.55
N LYS A 37 6.29 -12.93 -4.69
CA LYS A 37 6.91 -12.62 -6.00
C LYS A 37 7.65 -13.82 -6.57
N ARG A 38 8.42 -14.55 -5.74
CA ARG A 38 9.19 -15.73 -6.17
C ARG A 38 8.29 -16.86 -6.64
N LEU A 39 7.16 -17.07 -5.98
CA LEU A 39 6.21 -18.14 -6.30
C LEU A 39 5.14 -17.74 -7.33
N GLY A 40 5.08 -16.46 -7.72
CA GLY A 40 4.06 -15.97 -8.66
C GLY A 40 2.63 -16.08 -8.11
N VAL A 41 2.48 -15.98 -6.79
CA VAL A 41 1.18 -16.07 -6.08
C VAL A 41 0.87 -14.75 -5.39
N ASN A 42 -0.40 -14.56 -5.02
CA ASN A 42 -0.80 -13.37 -4.27
C ASN A 42 -0.39 -13.48 -2.80
N ARG A 43 -0.10 -12.33 -2.15
CA ARG A 43 0.31 -12.29 -0.73
C ARG A 43 -0.67 -12.98 0.22
N PRO A 44 -2.01 -12.82 0.08
CA PRO A 44 -2.97 -13.50 0.95
C PRO A 44 -2.90 -15.02 0.84
N THR A 45 -2.52 -15.57 -0.32
CA THR A 45 -2.34 -17.01 -0.51
C THR A 45 -1.18 -17.53 0.34
N VAL A 46 -0.05 -16.82 0.32
CA VAL A 46 1.13 -17.16 1.16
C VAL A 46 0.77 -17.05 2.64
N ILE A 47 0.09 -15.98 3.05
CA ILE A 47 -0.36 -15.79 4.44
C ILE A 47 -1.24 -16.96 4.90
N LYS A 48 -2.24 -17.34 4.10
CA LYS A 48 -3.15 -18.45 4.42
C LYS A 48 -2.40 -19.77 4.52
N ALA A 49 -1.48 -20.04 3.59
CA ALA A 49 -0.73 -21.30 3.54
C ALA A 49 0.24 -21.47 4.72
N LEU A 50 0.77 -20.37 5.25
CA LEU A 50 1.62 -20.39 6.45
C LEU A 50 0.83 -20.47 7.77
N GLY A 51 -0.51 -20.61 7.72
CA GLY A 51 -1.36 -20.65 8.93
C GLY A 51 -1.75 -19.27 9.46
N GLY A 52 -1.51 -18.21 8.69
CA GLY A 52 -1.63 -16.82 9.13
C GLY A 52 -0.27 -16.22 9.47
N TRP A 53 -0.13 -14.92 9.21
CA TRP A 53 1.08 -14.17 9.59
C TRP A 53 0.93 -13.76 11.05
N GLU A 54 1.61 -14.46 11.96
CA GLU A 54 1.61 -14.14 13.41
C GLU A 54 2.11 -12.72 13.72
N GLY A 55 2.73 -12.02 12.75
CA GLY A 55 3.16 -10.63 12.89
C GLY A 55 2.06 -9.57 12.77
N ILE A 56 0.80 -9.92 12.47
CA ILE A 56 -0.31 -9.05 12.86
C ILE A 56 -0.58 -9.42 14.30
N GLN A 57 0.07 -8.70 15.22
CA GLN A 57 -0.26 -8.73 16.62
C GLN A 57 -1.76 -8.44 16.78
N ARG A 58 -2.57 -9.51 16.87
CA ARG A 58 -4.00 -9.42 17.18
C ARG A 58 -4.25 -8.75 18.55
N ASN A 59 -3.19 -8.58 19.34
CA ASN A 59 -3.19 -7.94 20.65
C ASN A 59 -2.41 -6.60 20.70
N ARG A 60 -1.86 -6.06 19.60
CA ARG A 60 -1.42 -4.65 19.64
C ARG A 60 -2.70 -3.82 19.54
N PRO A 61 -2.97 -2.89 20.47
CA PRO A 61 -4.09 -1.99 20.31
C PRO A 61 -3.98 -1.37 18.93
N GLN A 62 -5.02 -1.54 18.12
CA GLN A 62 -5.14 -0.88 16.84
C GLN A 62 -4.96 0.60 17.12
N VAL A 63 -3.78 1.16 16.80
CA VAL A 63 -3.46 2.57 17.04
C VAL A 63 -4.65 3.35 16.52
N GLU A 64 -5.36 4.01 17.43
CA GLU A 64 -6.55 4.77 17.09
C GLU A 64 -6.19 5.65 15.91
N LYS A 65 -6.92 5.49 14.80
CA LYS A 65 -6.75 6.37 13.65
C LYS A 65 -7.03 7.77 14.18
N LYS A 66 -6.00 8.56 14.42
CA LYS A 66 -6.16 9.98 14.77
C LYS A 66 -7.10 10.56 13.72
N GLN A 67 -8.29 11.00 14.15
CA GLN A 67 -9.21 11.70 13.27
C GLN A 67 -8.44 12.88 12.68
N ARG A 68 -8.31 12.92 11.35
CA ARG A 68 -7.87 14.14 10.68
C ARG A 68 -9.00 15.15 10.93
N ILE A 69 -8.80 16.05 11.88
CA ILE A 69 -9.66 17.22 12.03
C ILE A 69 -9.42 18.04 10.77
N ILE A 70 -10.36 17.96 9.84
CA ILE A 70 -10.40 18.87 8.70
C ILE A 70 -11.02 20.14 9.27
N ASP A 71 -10.19 21.12 9.60
CA ASP A 71 -10.67 22.46 9.95
C ASP A 71 -11.38 23.05 8.74
N ARG A 72 -12.72 22.94 8.74
CA ARG A 72 -13.58 23.55 7.72
C ARG A 72 -13.60 25.09 7.79
N ASN A 73 -12.87 25.68 8.74
CA ASN A 73 -12.75 27.12 8.94
C ASN A 73 -11.60 27.78 8.19
N ILE A 74 -10.84 27.06 7.35
CA ILE A 74 -9.97 27.71 6.36
C ILE A 74 -10.82 28.13 5.15
N SER A 75 -11.85 28.93 5.42
CA SER A 75 -12.46 29.80 4.41
C SER A 75 -11.48 30.95 4.21
N SER A 76 -10.43 30.73 3.43
CA SER A 76 -9.67 31.84 2.90
C SER A 76 -10.51 32.43 1.76
N PRO A 77 -11.02 33.67 1.88
CA PRO A 77 -11.76 34.27 0.78
C PRO A 77 -10.76 34.52 -0.34
N VAL A 78 -10.78 33.65 -1.35
CA VAL A 78 -10.08 33.89 -2.60
C VAL A 78 -10.74 35.12 -3.23
N ARG A 79 -10.20 36.30 -2.95
CA ARG A 79 -10.53 37.53 -3.67
C ARG A 79 -9.99 37.35 -5.08
N ILE A 80 -10.87 36.96 -5.99
CA ILE A 80 -10.57 36.98 -7.42
C ILE A 80 -10.66 38.45 -7.81
N GLU A 81 -9.51 39.11 -7.97
CA GLU A 81 -9.48 40.45 -8.57
C GLU A 81 -9.87 40.34 -10.05
N PRO A 82 -10.82 41.14 -10.56
CA PRO A 82 -11.09 41.19 -11.98
C PRO A 82 -9.89 41.84 -12.68
N MET A 83 -9.23 41.10 -13.58
CA MET A 83 -8.28 41.69 -14.52
C MET A 83 -9.05 42.68 -15.41
N THR A 84 -8.86 43.97 -15.19
CA THR A 84 -9.18 44.99 -16.18
C THR A 84 -8.04 45.02 -17.19
N THR A 85 -8.22 44.34 -18.31
CA THR A 85 -7.33 44.51 -19.47
C THR A 85 -7.63 45.89 -20.06
N GLU A 86 -6.86 46.88 -19.67
CA GLU A 86 -6.78 48.15 -20.41
C GLU A 86 -6.21 47.84 -21.79
N ILE A 87 -7.04 48.00 -22.82
CA ILE A 87 -6.63 47.86 -24.22
C ILE A 87 -5.92 49.17 -24.59
N PRO A 88 -4.63 49.15 -24.98
CA PRO A 88 -3.97 50.36 -25.44
C PRO A 88 -4.58 50.84 -26.77
N ASP A 89 -4.91 52.13 -26.83
CA ASP A 89 -5.59 52.81 -27.95
C ASP A 89 -4.76 52.93 -29.25
N ASP A 90 -3.54 52.42 -29.28
CA ASP A 90 -2.61 52.57 -30.42
C ASP A 90 -2.74 51.49 -31.50
N LEU A 91 -3.79 50.66 -31.44
CA LEU A 91 -4.17 49.72 -32.51
C LEU A 91 -5.45 50.20 -33.24
N LYS A 92 -5.40 51.41 -33.79
CA LYS A 92 -6.29 51.83 -34.87
C LYS A 92 -5.59 51.58 -36.20
N ILE A 93 -6.09 50.62 -36.97
CA ILE A 93 -5.91 50.53 -38.43
C ILE A 93 -7.16 51.11 -39.07
#